data_AF-A0A454CX92-F1
#
_entry.id   AF-A0A454CX92-F1
#
_cell.length_a   1.000
_cell.length_b   1.000
_cell.length_c   1.000
_cell.angle_alpha   90.00
_cell.angle_beta   90.00
_cell.angle_gamma   90.00
#
_symmetry.space_group_name_H-M   'P 1'
#
loop_
_entity.id
_entity.type
_entity.pdbx_description
1 polymer ?
#
loop_
_entity_poly.entity_id
_entity_poly.type
_entity_poly.pdbx_seq_one_letter_code
_entity_poly.pdbx_strand_id
1 'polypeptide(L)'
;MLPGAMAGLEFLFMPDFSKVDSNVVLAALGQAFFSLSLGMGCMMTYGSYLKKKENLVQTTGMVTAMDTGVAILAGVAMFPAMFAFGMEPAAGPGLVFVVVPQLFAEMGGVIGLLFALMFFIGLTVAALTSSVSLLEVVVSYLIDEKGLKRSTAVLSASVVMATLCVFASLSLGGVGPTLFGTGAFDIFDLLTDKIFLAVGGMLVCIFAGWRLNRADLEKEITNDGKVSFPLFGLWYNLVK
;
A
#
# COMPACT_ATOMS: atom_id res chain seq x y z
N MET A 1 -4.36 12.10 -28.07
CA MET A 1 -3.52 12.27 -26.86
C MET A 1 -3.41 13.76 -26.59
N LEU A 2 -3.38 14.16 -25.32
CA LEU A 2 -3.15 15.56 -24.96
C LEU A 2 -1.75 15.99 -25.45
N PRO A 3 -1.56 17.24 -25.91
CA PRO A 3 -0.23 17.77 -26.19
C PRO A 3 0.67 17.63 -24.96
N GLY A 4 1.93 17.21 -25.12
CA GLY A 4 2.87 17.01 -24.00
C GLY A 4 2.74 15.68 -23.24
N ALA A 5 1.70 14.87 -23.51
CA ALA A 5 1.48 13.58 -22.86
C ALA A 5 2.65 12.58 -23.01
N MET A 6 3.35 12.62 -24.16
CA MET A 6 4.49 11.73 -24.41
C MET A 6 5.66 11.99 -23.45
N ALA A 7 5.90 13.25 -23.05
CA ALA A 7 6.93 13.57 -22.08
C ALA A 7 6.65 12.93 -20.71
N GLY A 8 5.38 12.75 -20.35
CA GLY A 8 5.00 12.02 -19.13
C GLY A 8 5.27 10.52 -19.20
N LEU A 9 5.11 9.89 -20.38
CA LEU A 9 5.50 8.49 -20.58
C LEU A 9 7.02 8.32 -20.58
N GLU A 10 7.75 9.25 -21.22
CA GLU A 10 9.20 9.27 -21.16
C GLU A 10 9.68 9.45 -19.72
N PHE A 11 9.08 10.35 -18.94
CA PHE A 11 9.40 10.52 -17.53
C PHE A 11 9.19 9.22 -16.71
N LEU A 12 8.13 8.47 -16.99
CA LEU A 12 7.82 7.23 -16.26
C LEU A 12 8.73 6.05 -16.65
N PHE A 13 9.07 5.91 -17.94
CA PHE A 13 9.71 4.70 -18.47
C PHE A 13 11.16 4.89 -18.93
N MET A 14 11.67 6.12 -19.03
CA MET A 14 13.08 6.37 -19.34
C MET A 14 13.88 6.43 -18.02
N PRO A 15 14.61 5.35 -17.64
CA PRO A 15 15.33 5.32 -16.39
C PRO A 15 16.54 6.28 -16.44
N ASP A 16 16.65 7.11 -15.40
CA ASP A 16 17.84 7.92 -15.16
C ASP A 16 18.62 7.36 -13.97
N PHE A 17 19.63 6.54 -14.27
CA PHE A 17 20.45 5.89 -13.25
C PHE A 17 21.28 6.88 -12.43
N SER A 18 21.47 8.13 -12.88
CA SER A 18 22.16 9.15 -12.10
C SER A 18 21.37 9.60 -10.87
N LYS A 19 20.05 9.36 -10.87
CA LYS A 19 19.14 9.67 -9.75
C LYS A 19 19.00 8.53 -8.76
N VAL A 20 19.58 7.36 -9.03
CA VAL A 20 19.49 6.21 -8.14
C VAL A 20 20.51 6.37 -7.02
N ASP A 21 20.02 6.83 -5.87
CA ASP A 21 20.78 6.93 -4.64
C ASP A 21 20.16 6.07 -3.52
N SER A 22 20.78 6.08 -2.34
CA SER A 22 20.28 5.33 -1.18
C SER A 22 18.88 5.77 -0.73
N ASN A 23 18.52 7.04 -0.93
CA ASN A 23 17.20 7.54 -0.56
C ASN A 23 16.12 7.02 -1.50
N VAL A 24 16.40 6.96 -2.81
CA VAL A 24 15.49 6.38 -3.80
C VAL A 24 15.26 4.90 -3.54
N VAL A 25 16.32 4.15 -3.20
CA VAL A 25 16.19 2.73 -2.83
C VAL A 25 15.32 2.56 -1.58
N LEU A 26 15.55 3.38 -0.54
CA LEU A 26 14.76 3.34 0.69
C LEU A 26 13.29 3.72 0.44
N ALA A 27 13.03 4.75 -0.37
CA ALA A 27 11.68 5.17 -0.73
C ALA A 27 10.95 4.09 -1.55
N ALA A 28 11.63 3.47 -2.52
CA ALA A 28 11.07 2.37 -3.30
C ALA A 28 10.74 1.14 -2.44
N LEU A 29 11.60 0.82 -1.46
CA LEU A 29 11.35 -0.24 -0.49
C LEU A 29 10.12 0.09 0.38
N GLY A 30 10.07 1.28 0.97
CA GLY A 30 8.92 1.73 1.76
C GLY A 30 7.62 1.65 0.97
N GLN A 31 7.63 2.13 -0.27
CA GLN A 31 6.47 2.07 -1.17
C GLN A 31 6.06 0.64 -1.49
N ALA A 32 6.99 -0.28 -1.74
CA ALA A 32 6.68 -1.68 -2.00
C ALA A 32 6.01 -2.36 -0.78
N PHE A 33 6.50 -2.06 0.43
CA PHE A 33 5.90 -2.57 1.67
C PHE A 33 4.51 -1.98 1.92
N PHE A 34 4.34 -0.67 1.70
CA PHE A 34 3.06 0.01 1.85
C PHE A 34 2.02 -0.53 0.86
N SER A 35 2.36 -0.56 -0.43
CA SER A 35 1.48 -1.03 -1.52
C SER A 35 0.97 -2.45 -1.28
N LEU A 36 1.87 -3.35 -0.83
CA LEU A 36 1.52 -4.75 -0.56
C LEU A 36 1.03 -5.00 0.88
N SER A 37 0.84 -3.96 1.70
CA SER A 37 0.43 -4.07 3.10
C SER A 37 1.33 -5.01 3.94
N LEU A 38 2.64 -4.97 3.70
CA LEU A 38 3.65 -5.81 4.35
C LEU A 38 4.23 -5.10 5.58
N GLY A 39 4.63 -5.89 6.60
CA GLY A 39 5.25 -5.36 7.82
C GLY A 39 4.28 -4.80 8.87
N MET A 40 3.03 -4.52 8.50
CA MET A 40 1.95 -4.04 9.39
C MET A 40 1.04 -5.16 9.94
N GLY A 41 1.27 -6.42 9.57
CA GLY A 41 0.49 -7.56 10.05
C GLY A 41 -0.78 -7.91 9.28
N CYS A 42 -1.23 -7.06 8.34
CA CYS A 42 -2.42 -7.32 7.51
C CYS A 42 -2.41 -8.69 6.83
N MET A 43 -1.30 -9.03 6.17
CA MET A 43 -1.17 -10.31 5.48
C MET A 43 -1.14 -11.51 6.44
N MET A 44 -0.65 -11.33 7.68
CA MET A 44 -0.70 -12.39 8.69
C MET A 44 -2.13 -12.60 9.20
N THR A 45 -2.85 -11.52 9.48
CA THR A 45 -4.26 -11.58 9.89
C THR A 45 -5.12 -12.23 8.81
N TYR A 46 -4.99 -11.83 7.55
CA TYR A 46 -5.72 -12.48 6.45
C TYR A 46 -5.28 -13.93 6.23
N GLY A 47 -3.97 -14.21 6.35
CA GLY A 47 -3.45 -15.57 6.33
C GLY A 47 -4.08 -16.47 7.39
N SER A 48 -4.32 -15.97 8.60
CA SER A 48 -4.96 -16.76 9.68
C SER A 48 -6.41 -17.17 9.39
N TYR A 49 -7.08 -16.49 8.46
CA TYR A 49 -8.45 -16.81 8.05
C TYR A 49 -8.50 -17.77 6.84
N LEU A 50 -7.36 -18.07 6.21
CA LEU A 50 -7.29 -18.99 5.08
C LEU A 50 -7.40 -20.44 5.55
N LYS A 51 -7.98 -21.28 4.69
CA LYS A 51 -8.02 -22.73 4.91
C LYS A 51 -6.66 -23.33 4.54
N LYS A 52 -6.25 -24.39 5.25
CA LYS A 52 -5.00 -25.14 5.02
C LYS A 52 -4.81 -25.75 3.61
N LYS A 53 -5.83 -25.67 2.75
CA LYS A 53 -5.79 -26.18 1.36
C LYS A 53 -5.60 -25.08 0.31
N GLU A 54 -5.65 -23.81 0.72
CA GLU A 54 -5.51 -22.69 -0.20
C GLU A 54 -4.08 -22.61 -0.73
N ASN A 55 -3.94 -22.24 -2.00
CA ASN A 55 -2.63 -22.16 -2.65
C ASN A 55 -1.98 -20.79 -2.38
N LEU A 56 -1.18 -20.71 -1.30
CA LEU A 56 -0.51 -19.46 -0.92
C LEU A 56 0.43 -18.94 -2.00
N VAL A 57 1.15 -19.81 -2.70
CA VAL A 57 2.11 -19.42 -3.75
C VAL A 57 1.42 -18.69 -4.89
N GLN A 58 0.32 -19.27 -5.39
CA GLN A 58 -0.46 -18.66 -6.46
C GLN A 58 -1.15 -17.38 -5.99
N THR A 59 -1.76 -17.39 -4.81
CA THR A 59 -2.47 -16.22 -4.27
C THR A 59 -1.51 -15.04 -4.07
N THR A 60 -0.36 -15.26 -3.45
CA THR A 60 0.64 -14.19 -3.27
C THR A 60 1.14 -13.66 -4.61
N GLY A 61 1.46 -14.54 -5.56
CA GLY A 61 1.89 -14.11 -6.91
C GLY A 61 0.84 -13.28 -7.64
N MET A 62 -0.44 -13.67 -7.56
CA MET A 62 -1.55 -12.91 -8.14
C MET A 62 -1.74 -11.55 -7.48
N VAL A 63 -1.71 -11.48 -6.15
CA VAL A 63 -1.84 -10.21 -5.41
C VAL A 63 -0.74 -9.24 -5.81
N THR A 64 0.53 -9.69 -5.80
CA THR A 64 1.67 -8.85 -6.18
C THR A 64 1.59 -8.37 -7.64
N ALA A 65 1.20 -9.26 -8.57
CA ALA A 65 1.08 -8.91 -9.97
C ALA A 65 -0.07 -7.91 -10.23
N MET A 66 -1.22 -8.11 -9.58
CA MET A 66 -2.37 -7.21 -9.71
C MET A 66 -2.08 -5.84 -9.11
N ASP A 67 -1.48 -5.78 -7.92
CA ASP A 67 -1.09 -4.53 -7.26
C ASP A 67 -0.11 -3.72 -8.13
N THR A 68 0.98 -4.36 -8.56
CA THR A 68 1.99 -3.74 -9.42
C THR A 68 1.41 -3.31 -10.76
N GLY A 69 0.55 -4.15 -11.37
CA GLY A 69 -0.10 -3.85 -12.63
C GLY A 69 -1.00 -2.62 -12.54
N VAL A 70 -1.82 -2.52 -11.47
CA VAL A 70 -2.66 -1.34 -11.22
C VAL A 70 -1.81 -0.10 -10.96
N ALA A 71 -0.71 -0.21 -10.22
CA ALA A 71 0.20 0.91 -9.98
C ALA A 71 0.83 1.44 -11.28
N ILE A 72 1.27 0.55 -12.19
CA ILE A 72 1.79 0.95 -13.50
C ILE A 72 0.70 1.63 -14.34
N LEU A 73 -0.52 1.05 -14.38
CA LEU A 73 -1.65 1.65 -15.11
C LEU A 73 -2.01 3.03 -14.57
N ALA A 74 -2.00 3.21 -13.24
CA ALA A 74 -2.22 4.50 -12.61
C ALA A 74 -1.14 5.50 -13.00
N GLY A 75 0.14 5.10 -13.01
CA GLY A 75 1.24 5.94 -13.50
C GLY A 75 1.07 6.36 -14.96
N VAL A 76 0.71 5.41 -15.83
CA VAL A 76 0.45 5.65 -17.26
C VAL A 76 -0.75 6.58 -17.48
N ALA A 77 -1.73 6.58 -16.60
CA ALA A 77 -2.85 7.53 -16.66
C ALA A 77 -2.45 8.91 -16.13
N MET A 78 -1.73 8.96 -15.01
CA MET A 78 -1.42 10.19 -14.27
C MET A 78 -0.32 11.03 -14.92
N PHE A 79 0.87 10.45 -15.18
CA PHE A 79 2.03 11.22 -15.64
C PHE A 79 1.78 11.93 -16.99
N PRO A 80 1.16 11.30 -18.00
CA PRO A 80 0.86 11.99 -19.26
C PRO A 80 -0.11 13.17 -19.07
N ALA A 81 -1.13 13.01 -18.21
CA ALA A 81 -2.07 14.09 -17.90
C ALA A 81 -1.36 15.26 -17.19
N MET A 82 -0.48 14.96 -16.22
CA MET A 82 0.28 15.98 -15.51
C MET A 82 1.17 16.82 -16.42
N PHE A 83 1.95 16.16 -17.28
CA PHE A 83 2.84 16.87 -18.21
C PHE A 83 2.05 17.67 -19.25
N ALA A 84 0.91 17.15 -19.71
CA ALA A 84 0.04 17.88 -20.62
C ALA A 84 -0.56 19.15 -20.00
N PHE A 85 -0.81 19.14 -18.70
CA PHE A 85 -1.34 20.29 -17.96
C PHE A 85 -0.25 21.16 -17.32
N GLY A 86 1.04 20.84 -17.55
CA GLY A 86 2.16 21.59 -16.97
C GLY A 86 2.28 21.48 -15.45
N MET A 87 1.77 20.40 -14.86
CA MET A 87 1.88 20.15 -13.41
C MET A 87 3.18 19.44 -13.05
N GLU A 88 3.80 19.87 -11.95
CA GLU A 88 5.03 19.24 -11.46
C GLU A 88 4.77 17.83 -10.85
N PRO A 89 5.57 16.81 -11.22
CA PRO A 89 5.53 15.44 -10.67
C PRO A 89 5.62 15.29 -9.14
N ALA A 90 5.96 16.34 -8.40
CA ALA A 90 6.38 16.26 -7.00
C ALA A 90 5.35 16.77 -5.97
N ALA A 91 4.08 17.00 -6.35
CA ALA A 91 3.10 17.68 -5.49
C ALA A 91 2.49 16.82 -4.36
N GLY A 92 3.03 15.65 -4.06
CA GLY A 92 2.60 14.81 -2.93
C GLY A 92 1.20 14.18 -3.08
N PRO A 93 0.59 13.70 -1.97
CA PRO A 93 -0.63 12.89 -1.99
C PRO A 93 -1.87 13.59 -2.58
N GLY A 94 -1.91 14.93 -2.53
CA GLY A 94 -3.01 15.73 -3.05
C GLY A 94 -3.13 15.74 -4.58
N LEU A 95 -2.11 15.27 -5.28
CA LEU A 95 -1.97 15.39 -6.72
C LEU A 95 -3.09 14.69 -7.51
N VAL A 96 -3.55 13.52 -7.04
CA VAL A 96 -4.68 12.81 -7.68
C VAL A 96 -5.96 13.65 -7.66
N PHE A 97 -6.17 14.44 -6.62
CA PHE A 97 -7.33 15.31 -6.45
C PHE A 97 -7.25 16.61 -7.25
N VAL A 98 -6.13 16.87 -7.92
CA VAL A 98 -5.96 18.01 -8.84
C VAL A 98 -5.97 17.53 -10.28
N VAL A 99 -5.15 16.52 -10.59
CA VAL A 99 -4.93 16.05 -11.96
C VAL A 99 -6.17 15.36 -12.52
N VAL A 100 -6.79 14.47 -11.76
CA VAL A 100 -7.89 13.64 -12.26
C VAL A 100 -9.14 14.47 -12.54
N PRO A 101 -9.58 15.40 -11.66
CA PRO A 101 -10.68 16.31 -12.00
C PRO A 101 -10.41 17.15 -13.24
N GLN A 102 -9.19 17.68 -13.39
CA GLN A 102 -8.82 18.48 -14.56
C GLN A 102 -8.84 17.64 -15.85
N LEU A 103 -8.34 16.40 -15.79
CA LEU A 103 -8.38 15.46 -16.90
C LEU A 103 -9.83 15.22 -17.39
N PHE A 104 -10.75 15.00 -16.45
CA PHE A 104 -12.15 14.76 -16.80
C PHE A 104 -12.89 16.04 -17.21
N ALA A 105 -12.49 17.21 -16.70
CA ALA A 105 -13.02 18.49 -17.16
C ALA A 105 -12.69 18.75 -18.64
N GLU A 106 -11.45 18.44 -19.06
CA GLU A 106 -11.00 18.55 -20.46
C GLU A 106 -11.73 17.60 -21.41
N MET A 107 -12.18 16.43 -20.92
CA MET A 107 -13.05 15.55 -21.72
C MET A 107 -14.40 16.20 -22.03
N GLY A 108 -14.83 17.16 -21.22
CA GLY A 108 -16.02 17.97 -21.43
C GLY A 108 -17.35 17.22 -21.30
N GLY A 109 -18.41 18.01 -21.15
CA GLY A 109 -19.79 17.54 -21.17
C GLY A 109 -20.14 16.50 -20.10
N VAL A 110 -21.15 15.68 -20.40
CA VAL A 110 -21.66 14.63 -19.49
C VAL A 110 -20.66 13.47 -19.35
N ILE A 111 -19.85 13.22 -20.37
CA ILE A 111 -18.89 12.11 -20.40
C ILE A 111 -17.81 12.30 -19.34
N GLY A 112 -17.20 13.47 -19.26
CA GLY A 112 -16.21 13.79 -18.23
C GLY A 112 -16.76 13.62 -16.81
N LEU A 113 -17.98 14.11 -16.56
CA LEU A 113 -18.65 13.94 -15.27
C LEU A 113 -18.88 12.47 -14.91
N LEU A 114 -19.33 11.64 -15.86
CA LEU A 114 -19.55 10.21 -15.62
C LEU A 114 -18.24 9.50 -15.26
N PHE A 115 -17.15 9.78 -15.98
CA PHE A 115 -15.84 9.21 -15.65
C PHE A 115 -15.30 9.68 -14.31
N ALA A 116 -15.48 10.96 -13.97
CA ALA A 116 -15.14 11.50 -12.66
C ALA A 116 -15.89 10.78 -11.53
N LEU A 117 -17.21 10.61 -11.68
CA LEU A 117 -18.03 9.90 -10.70
C LEU A 117 -17.59 8.44 -10.55
N MET A 118 -17.42 7.72 -11.65
CA MET A 118 -16.97 6.32 -11.61
C MET A 118 -15.59 6.19 -10.95
N PHE A 119 -14.66 7.08 -11.29
CA PHE A 119 -13.32 7.08 -10.72
C PHE A 119 -13.34 7.33 -9.21
N PHE A 120 -14.01 8.40 -8.74
CA PHE A 120 -14.01 8.73 -7.31
C PHE A 120 -14.81 7.75 -6.46
N ILE A 121 -15.87 7.14 -7.02
CA ILE A 121 -16.56 6.01 -6.36
C ILE A 121 -15.59 4.83 -6.25
N GLY A 122 -14.92 4.46 -7.33
CA GLY A 122 -13.93 3.38 -7.32
C GLY A 122 -12.78 3.63 -6.34
N LEU A 123 -12.22 4.84 -6.35
CA LEU A 123 -11.16 5.28 -5.42
C LEU A 123 -11.63 5.19 -3.97
N THR A 124 -12.87 5.62 -3.68
CA THR A 124 -13.46 5.55 -2.33
C THR A 124 -13.62 4.10 -1.88
N VAL A 125 -14.11 3.21 -2.75
CA VAL A 125 -14.24 1.78 -2.44
C VAL A 125 -12.87 1.16 -2.18
N ALA A 126 -11.86 1.45 -3.00
CA ALA A 126 -10.50 0.95 -2.83
C ALA A 126 -9.84 1.44 -1.53
N ALA A 127 -10.04 2.72 -1.18
CA ALA A 127 -9.57 3.27 0.08
C ALA A 127 -10.28 2.64 1.29
N LEU A 128 -11.59 2.40 1.18
CA LEU A 128 -12.39 1.78 2.23
C LEU A 128 -11.96 0.33 2.50
N THR A 129 -11.79 -0.49 1.47
CA THR A 129 -11.35 -1.88 1.62
C THR A 129 -9.95 -1.99 2.23
N SER A 130 -9.05 -1.09 1.85
CA SER A 130 -7.71 -0.98 2.46
C SER A 130 -7.79 -0.59 3.93
N SER A 131 -8.64 0.39 4.27
CA SER A 131 -8.86 0.83 5.66
C SER A 131 -9.46 -0.27 6.54
N VAL A 132 -10.38 -1.07 6.02
CA VAL A 132 -10.92 -2.24 6.72
C VAL A 132 -9.83 -3.26 7.01
N SER A 133 -8.91 -3.49 6.06
CA SER A 133 -7.78 -4.41 6.22
C SER A 133 -6.83 -3.99 7.34
N LEU A 134 -6.54 -2.69 7.43
CA LEU A 134 -5.73 -2.10 8.50
C LEU A 134 -6.42 -2.21 9.86
N LEU A 135 -7.71 -1.90 9.93
CA LEU A 135 -8.50 -1.96 11.15
C LEU A 135 -8.58 -3.40 11.69
N GLU A 136 -8.75 -4.38 10.81
CA GLU A 136 -8.89 -5.79 11.19
C GLU A 136 -7.65 -6.31 11.92
N VAL A 137 -6.43 -5.83 11.62
CA VAL A 137 -5.22 -6.20 12.37
C VAL A 137 -5.35 -5.90 13.87
N VAL A 138 -5.77 -4.69 14.20
CA VAL A 138 -5.95 -4.26 15.59
C VAL A 138 -7.13 -4.99 16.23
N VAL A 139 -8.21 -5.18 15.48
CA VAL A 139 -9.41 -5.88 15.95
C VAL A 139 -9.10 -7.35 16.28
N SER A 140 -8.40 -8.08 15.41
CA SER A 140 -8.00 -9.47 15.65
C SER A 140 -7.12 -9.59 16.88
N TYR A 141 -6.13 -8.70 17.05
CA TYR A 141 -5.30 -8.67 18.26
C TYR A 141 -6.15 -8.46 19.53
N LEU A 142 -7.09 -7.50 19.51
CA LEU A 142 -7.97 -7.24 20.66
C LEU A 142 -8.92 -8.41 20.97
N ILE A 143 -9.33 -9.18 19.97
CA ILE A 143 -10.19 -10.35 20.17
C ILE A 143 -9.35 -11.50 20.72
N ASP A 144 -8.26 -11.86 20.04
CA ASP A 144 -7.49 -13.07 20.32
C ASP A 144 -6.66 -12.96 21.60
N GLU A 145 -6.00 -11.82 21.81
CA GLU A 145 -5.09 -11.62 22.95
C GLU A 145 -5.76 -10.92 24.15
N LYS A 146 -6.80 -10.12 23.91
CA LYS A 146 -7.52 -9.40 24.99
C LYS A 146 -8.92 -9.94 25.27
N GLY A 147 -9.38 -10.94 24.51
CA GLY A 147 -10.67 -11.59 24.73
C GLY A 147 -11.88 -10.67 24.54
N LEU A 148 -11.73 -9.54 23.83
CA LEU A 148 -12.82 -8.61 23.63
C LEU A 148 -13.85 -9.17 22.63
N LYS A 149 -15.12 -8.78 22.81
CA LYS A 149 -16.17 -9.04 21.81
C LYS A 149 -15.87 -8.21 20.55
N ARG A 150 -16.11 -8.79 19.37
CA ARG A 150 -15.85 -8.15 18.07
C ARG A 150 -16.44 -6.74 17.96
N SER A 151 -17.69 -6.54 18.40
CA SER A 151 -18.33 -5.22 18.34
C SER A 151 -17.59 -4.16 19.17
N THR A 152 -17.13 -4.53 20.37
CA THR A 152 -16.35 -3.65 21.24
C THR A 152 -14.98 -3.38 20.66
N ALA A 153 -14.29 -4.39 20.14
CA ALA A 153 -12.98 -4.24 19.51
C ALA A 153 -13.03 -3.35 18.26
N VAL A 154 -14.02 -3.55 17.38
CA VAL A 154 -14.22 -2.73 16.20
C VAL A 154 -14.53 -1.29 16.58
N LEU A 155 -15.45 -1.06 17.53
CA LEU A 155 -15.80 0.29 17.95
C LEU A 155 -14.63 1.02 18.58
N SER A 156 -13.90 0.39 19.50
CA SER A 156 -12.75 1.02 20.16
C SER A 156 -11.62 1.33 19.17
N ALA A 157 -11.26 0.38 18.31
CA ALA A 157 -10.24 0.58 17.28
C ALA A 157 -10.65 1.67 16.27
N SER A 158 -11.92 1.69 15.84
CA SER A 158 -12.44 2.69 14.91
C SER A 158 -12.43 4.10 15.51
N VAL A 159 -12.78 4.24 16.79
CA VAL A 159 -12.76 5.54 17.49
C VAL A 159 -11.33 6.07 17.60
N VAL A 160 -10.37 5.22 17.97
CA VAL A 160 -8.95 5.60 18.03
C VAL A 160 -8.45 5.99 16.64
N MET A 161 -8.70 5.17 15.63
CA MET A 161 -8.31 5.43 14.25
C MET A 161 -8.91 6.75 13.73
N ALA A 162 -10.21 6.96 13.90
CA ALA A 162 -10.88 8.20 13.47
C ALA A 162 -10.30 9.44 14.16
N THR A 163 -9.98 9.33 15.45
CA THR A 163 -9.37 10.42 16.21
C THR A 163 -7.98 10.77 15.66
N LEU A 164 -7.14 9.77 15.38
CA LEU A 164 -5.82 9.98 14.77
C LEU A 164 -5.93 10.55 13.35
N CYS A 165 -6.88 10.10 12.54
CA CYS A 165 -7.14 10.63 11.21
C CYS A 165 -7.57 12.11 11.24
N VAL A 166 -8.40 12.51 12.22
CA VAL A 166 -8.79 13.91 12.41
C VAL A 166 -7.56 14.76 12.73
N PHE A 167 -6.68 14.30 13.63
CA PHE A 167 -5.44 15.03 13.94
C PHE A 167 -4.52 15.18 12.74
N ALA A 168 -4.30 14.11 11.97
CA ALA A 168 -3.54 14.14 10.72
C ALA A 168 -4.16 15.10 9.69
N SER A 169 -5.47 15.04 9.49
CA SER A 169 -6.18 15.90 8.54
C SER A 169 -6.11 17.38 8.91
N LEU A 170 -6.26 17.72 10.19
CA LEU A 170 -6.13 19.11 10.65
C LEU A 170 -4.71 19.65 10.46
N SER A 171 -3.71 18.79 10.61
CA SER A 171 -2.31 19.15 10.39
C SER A 171 -2.04 19.53 8.93
N LEU A 172 -2.64 18.84 7.97
CA LEU A 172 -2.52 19.20 6.54
C LEU A 172 -3.15 20.56 6.24
N GLY A 173 -4.19 20.95 6.98
CA GLY A 173 -4.84 22.27 6.88
C GLY A 173 -4.12 23.42 7.60
N GLY A 174 -2.98 23.17 8.25
CA GLY A 174 -2.19 24.19 8.96
C GLY A 174 -2.76 24.65 10.32
N VAL A 175 -3.86 24.04 10.78
CA VAL A 175 -4.53 24.35 12.06
C VAL A 175 -4.33 23.24 13.10
N GLY A 176 -3.76 22.11 12.68
CA GLY A 176 -3.54 20.95 13.53
C GLY A 176 -2.30 21.05 14.44
N PRO A 177 -2.18 20.12 15.39
CA PRO A 177 -1.04 20.07 16.30
C PRO A 177 0.25 19.80 15.52
N THR A 178 1.22 20.68 15.63
CA THR A 178 2.60 20.41 15.20
C THR A 178 3.27 19.56 16.27
N LEU A 179 3.78 18.40 15.87
CA LEU A 179 4.62 17.56 16.73
C LEU A 179 6.07 17.78 16.26
N PHE A 180 6.99 18.10 17.17
CA PHE A 180 8.42 18.31 16.85
C PHE A 180 8.71 19.34 15.73
N GLY A 181 7.83 20.32 15.53
CA GLY A 181 7.99 21.35 14.48
C GLY A 181 7.57 20.90 13.07
N THR A 182 7.04 19.68 12.93
CA THR A 182 6.48 19.13 11.70
C THR A 182 4.99 18.82 11.87
N GLY A 183 4.27 18.70 10.76
CA GLY A 183 2.87 18.30 10.80
C GLY A 183 2.69 16.90 11.39
N ALA A 184 1.58 16.66 12.11
CA ALA A 184 1.24 15.33 12.61
C ALA A 184 1.12 14.29 11.48
N PHE A 185 0.62 14.69 10.30
CA PHE A 185 0.55 13.82 9.13
C PHE A 185 1.93 13.33 8.71
N ASP A 186 2.89 14.25 8.54
CA ASP A 186 4.24 13.91 8.08
C ASP A 186 4.97 13.01 9.07
N ILE A 187 4.71 13.17 10.37
CA ILE A 187 5.28 12.29 11.39
C ILE A 187 4.68 10.89 11.32
N PHE A 188 3.36 10.78 11.19
CA PHE A 188 2.72 9.47 11.06
C PHE A 188 3.23 8.76 9.81
N ASP A 189 3.25 9.45 8.67
CA ASP A 189 3.80 8.95 7.40
C ASP A 189 5.25 8.48 7.56
N LEU A 190 6.13 9.31 8.14
CA LEU A 190 7.52 8.96 8.36
C LEU A 190 7.69 7.73 9.26
N LEU A 191 6.96 7.68 10.37
CA LEU A 191 7.06 6.59 11.35
C LEU A 191 6.50 5.28 10.79
N THR A 192 5.34 5.31 10.13
CA THR A 192 4.74 4.10 9.60
C THR A 192 5.53 3.61 8.39
N ASP A 193 5.64 4.44 7.35
CA ASP A 193 6.04 3.96 6.03
C ASP A 193 7.55 3.71 5.94
N LYS A 194 8.35 4.54 6.62
CA LYS A 194 9.81 4.39 6.57
C LYS A 194 10.38 3.53 7.69
N ILE A 195 9.71 3.44 8.84
CA ILE A 195 10.25 2.74 10.01
C ILE A 195 9.46 1.47 10.32
N PHE A 196 8.18 1.57 10.67
CA PHE A 196 7.43 0.41 11.16
C PHE A 196 7.25 -0.68 10.11
N LEU A 197 6.92 -0.32 8.86
CA LEU A 197 6.76 -1.32 7.80
C LEU A 197 8.08 -2.03 7.48
N ALA A 198 9.17 -1.27 7.33
CA ALA A 198 10.48 -1.82 7.02
C ALA A 198 11.02 -2.69 8.16
N VAL A 199 10.95 -2.21 9.40
CA VAL A 199 11.41 -2.95 10.59
C VAL A 199 10.52 -4.17 10.84
N GLY A 200 9.20 -4.02 10.77
CA GLY A 200 8.25 -5.13 10.94
C GLY A 200 8.47 -6.21 9.88
N GLY A 201 8.65 -5.79 8.62
CA GLY A 201 9.01 -6.67 7.51
C GLY A 201 10.31 -7.44 7.74
N MET A 202 11.36 -6.74 8.15
CA MET A 202 12.65 -7.32 8.49
C MET A 202 12.54 -8.34 9.63
N LEU A 203 11.82 -8.01 10.70
CA LEU A 203 11.62 -8.92 11.83
C LEU A 203 10.85 -10.19 11.43
N VAL A 204 9.84 -10.06 10.56
CA VAL A 204 9.13 -11.22 9.99
C VAL A 204 10.07 -12.08 9.14
N CYS A 205 10.92 -11.46 8.32
CA CYS A 205 11.92 -12.19 7.52
C CYS A 205 12.93 -12.92 8.40
N ILE A 206 13.48 -12.25 9.42
CA ILE A 206 14.41 -12.86 10.38
C ILE A 206 13.73 -14.04 11.09
N PHE A 207 12.50 -13.85 11.57
CA PHE A 207 11.75 -14.92 12.23
C PHE A 207 11.53 -16.11 11.30
N ALA A 208 11.08 -15.88 10.07
CA ALA A 208 10.85 -16.93 9.09
C ALA A 208 12.15 -17.63 8.66
N GLY A 209 13.18 -16.90 8.27
CA GLY A 209 14.43 -17.45 7.73
C GLY A 209 15.32 -18.12 8.78
N TRP A 210 15.36 -17.58 10.00
CA TRP A 210 16.32 -17.98 11.03
C TRP A 210 15.71 -18.74 12.20
N ARG A 211 14.44 -18.49 12.55
CA ARG A 211 13.83 -19.11 13.74
C ARG A 211 12.99 -20.34 13.41
N LEU A 212 12.30 -20.35 12.26
CA LEU A 212 11.48 -21.47 11.81
C LEU A 212 12.32 -22.54 11.11
N ASN A 213 11.88 -23.79 11.22
CA ASN A 213 12.54 -24.90 10.52
C ASN A 213 12.20 -24.85 9.04
N ARG A 214 13.21 -24.95 8.18
CA ARG A 214 13.06 -24.99 6.72
C ARG A 214 12.07 -26.06 6.26
N ALA A 215 12.09 -27.25 6.85
CA ALA A 215 11.22 -28.35 6.46
C ALA A 215 9.74 -28.05 6.78
N ASP A 216 9.47 -27.42 7.92
CA ASP A 216 8.12 -27.04 8.32
C ASP A 216 7.58 -25.91 7.43
N LEU A 217 8.43 -24.94 7.07
CA LEU A 217 8.08 -23.89 6.10
C LEU A 217 7.74 -24.44 4.73
N GLU A 218 8.58 -25.35 4.20
CA GLU A 218 8.35 -25.97 2.90
C GLU A 218 7.02 -26.74 2.90
N LYS A 219 6.78 -27.50 3.96
CA LYS A 219 5.55 -28.28 4.15
C LYS A 219 4.31 -27.39 4.23
N GLU A 220 4.37 -26.31 5.00
CA GLU A 220 3.24 -25.38 5.18
C GLU A 220 2.94 -24.59 3.89
N ILE A 221 3.96 -24.13 3.16
CA ILE A 221 3.78 -23.37 1.91
C ILE A 221 3.28 -24.27 0.77
N THR A 222 3.72 -25.54 0.74
CA THR A 222 3.36 -26.49 -0.31
C THR A 222 2.09 -27.30 0.00
N ASN A 223 1.40 -27.03 1.10
CA ASN A 223 0.26 -27.83 1.58
C ASN A 223 0.58 -29.33 1.64
N ASP A 224 1.66 -29.69 2.34
CA ASP A 224 2.18 -31.06 2.42
C ASP A 224 2.59 -31.62 1.03
N GLY A 225 3.17 -30.78 0.16
CA GLY A 225 3.62 -31.18 -1.18
C GLY A 225 2.53 -31.25 -2.26
N LYS A 226 1.29 -30.81 -1.97
CA LYS A 226 0.19 -30.75 -2.95
C LYS A 226 0.32 -29.57 -3.92
N VAL A 227 0.98 -28.50 -3.49
CA VAL A 227 1.23 -27.29 -4.27
C VAL A 227 2.70 -27.28 -4.67
N SER A 228 2.98 -27.13 -5.96
CA SER A 228 4.35 -27.01 -6.47
C SER A 228 4.90 -25.61 -6.18
N PHE A 229 6.07 -25.54 -5.53
CA PHE A 229 6.83 -24.29 -5.38
C PHE A 229 8.30 -24.48 -5.77
N PRO A 230 8.63 -24.49 -7.07
CA PRO A 230 9.98 -24.76 -7.55
C PRO A 230 11.03 -23.74 -7.07
N LEU A 231 10.60 -22.52 -6.74
CA LEU A 231 11.44 -21.42 -6.30
C LEU A 231 11.63 -21.35 -4.77
N PHE A 232 11.16 -22.35 -4.01
CA PHE A 232 11.27 -22.35 -2.55
C PHE A 232 12.71 -22.13 -2.06
N GLY A 233 13.69 -22.80 -2.67
CA GLY A 233 15.10 -22.66 -2.28
C GLY A 233 15.63 -21.24 -2.49
N LEU A 234 15.25 -20.57 -3.58
CA LEU A 234 15.61 -19.18 -3.84
C LEU A 234 14.94 -18.25 -2.83
N TRP A 235 13.63 -18.41 -2.63
CA TRP A 235 12.87 -17.63 -1.65
C TRP A 235 13.45 -17.76 -0.24
N TYR A 236 13.74 -18.99 0.21
CA TYR A 236 14.29 -19.23 1.54
C TYR A 236 15.66 -18.56 1.74
N ASN A 237 16.51 -18.58 0.72
CA ASN A 237 17.81 -17.90 0.76
C ASN A 237 17.71 -16.38 0.69
N LEU A 238 16.62 -15.82 0.14
CA LEU A 238 16.38 -14.37 0.14
C LEU A 238 15.84 -13.88 1.48
N VAL A 239 15.09 -14.72 2.19
CA VAL A 239 14.51 -14.41 3.50
C VAL A 239 15.54 -14.57 4.64
N LYS A 240 16.53 -15.44 4.46
CA LYS A 240 17.61 -15.69 5.42
C LYS A 240 18.76 -14.72 5.22
#